data_AF-A0A382QFW2-F1
#
_entry.id   AF-A0A382QFW2-F1
#
_cell.length_a   1.000
_cell.length_b   1.000
_cell.length_c   1.000
_cell.angle_alpha   90.00
_cell.angle_beta   90.00
_cell.angle_gamma   90.00
#
_symmetry.space_group_name_H-M   'P 1'
#
loop_
_entity.id
_entity.type
_entity.pdbx_description
1 polymer ?
#
loop_
_entity_poly.entity_id
_entity_poly.type
_entity_poly.pdbx_seq_one_letter_code
_entity_poly.pdbx_strand_id
1 'polypeptide(L)'
;SLGNTAIFNALCEATELDKQDIATLRDIFKRKSIPDLDTFLKDNAIKEADKFSALISLDGDDQVLDRALKVFADFPKVVEAINDLIKLNKVFNGNGVNLMFDLGEVKAYEYHNGIVFAAYHPSYSKALAQGGRYNGLSQSLGVSRDATGFSFDLKFLIQNQKSNSIKSKVLNVPTSDDPELKAFINDLRLQGFIVSQDFTNSNNLDVKKVDGKWALKD
;
A
#
# COMPACT_ATOMS: atom_id res chain seq x y z
N SER A 1 -8.65 1.47 5.83
CA SER A 1 -8.51 2.69 6.64
C SER A 1 -8.20 3.86 5.75
N LEU A 2 -8.93 4.97 5.91
CA LEU A 2 -8.75 6.25 5.24
C LEU A 2 -8.47 7.32 6.29
N GLY A 3 -7.50 8.19 6.04
CA GLY A 3 -7.19 9.33 6.90
C GLY A 3 -6.79 10.54 6.07
N ASN A 4 -6.61 11.68 6.72
CA ASN A 4 -6.14 12.88 6.05
C ASN A 4 -5.20 13.66 6.98
N THR A 5 -3.89 13.64 6.69
CA THR A 5 -2.88 14.27 7.56
C THR A 5 -3.04 15.80 7.63
N ALA A 6 -3.75 16.40 6.67
CA ALA A 6 -4.09 17.82 6.69
C ALA A 6 -4.97 18.19 7.91
N ILE A 7 -5.73 17.25 8.50
CA ILE A 7 -6.53 17.50 9.70
C ILE A 7 -5.62 17.87 10.88
N PHE A 8 -4.67 17.00 11.20
CA PHE A 8 -3.71 17.24 12.27
C PHE A 8 -2.87 18.48 12.00
N ASN A 9 -2.36 18.64 10.77
CA ASN A 9 -1.54 19.78 10.39
C ASN A 9 -2.31 21.11 10.55
N ALA A 10 -3.55 21.17 10.07
CA ALA A 10 -4.39 22.36 10.17
C ALA A 10 -4.74 22.70 11.63
N LEU A 11 -4.95 21.69 12.48
CA LEU A 11 -5.19 21.91 13.90
C LEU A 11 -3.95 22.49 14.60
N CYS A 12 -2.75 21.96 14.33
CA CYS A 12 -1.49 22.50 14.84
C CYS A 12 -1.23 23.94 14.36
N GLU A 13 -1.53 24.24 13.09
CA GLU A 13 -1.42 25.61 12.56
C GLU A 13 -2.37 26.57 13.28
N ALA A 14 -3.62 26.16 13.50
CA ALA A 14 -4.64 26.99 14.15
C ALA A 14 -4.34 27.27 15.63
N THR A 15 -3.62 26.37 16.31
CA THR A 15 -3.22 26.53 17.71
C THR A 15 -1.84 27.15 17.90
N GLU A 16 -1.18 27.55 16.80
CA GLU A 16 0.11 28.24 16.78
C GLU A 16 1.25 27.47 17.49
N LEU A 17 1.22 26.14 17.39
CA LEU A 17 2.23 25.28 18.02
C LEU A 17 3.60 25.46 17.38
N ASP A 18 4.64 25.38 18.21
CA ASP A 18 6.01 25.38 17.71
C ASP A 18 6.39 24.02 17.10
N LYS A 19 7.55 23.98 16.43
CA LYS A 19 8.01 22.77 15.73
C LYS A 19 8.30 21.60 16.67
N GLN A 20 8.75 21.88 17.90
CA GLN A 20 9.12 20.86 18.88
C GLN A 20 7.86 20.20 19.46
N ASP A 21 6.84 21.01 19.75
CA ASP A 21 5.54 20.53 20.21
C ASP A 21 4.82 19.72 19.13
N ILE A 22 4.83 20.20 17.89
CA ILE A 22 4.25 19.47 16.75
C ILE A 22 4.93 18.11 16.58
N ALA A 23 6.25 18.05 16.68
CA ALA A 23 7.00 16.79 16.55
C ALA A 23 6.63 15.80 17.67
N THR A 24 6.51 16.29 18.91
CA THR A 24 6.15 15.49 20.09
C THR A 24 4.71 14.98 19.99
N LEU A 25 3.75 15.85 19.68
CA LEU A 25 2.36 15.46 19.43
C LEU A 25 2.25 14.44 18.30
N ARG A 26 2.99 14.63 17.20
CA ARG A 26 2.97 13.67 16.10
C ARG A 26 3.45 12.30 16.53
N ASP A 27 4.48 12.20 17.37
CA ASP A 27 4.91 10.91 17.93
C ASP A 27 3.84 10.26 18.81
N ILE A 28 3.20 11.04 19.68
CA ILE A 28 2.08 10.59 20.52
C ILE A 28 0.94 10.04 19.67
N PHE A 29 0.55 10.76 18.60
CA PHE A 29 -0.49 10.33 17.67
C PHE A 29 -0.10 9.08 16.88
N LYS A 30 1.17 8.95 16.44
CA LYS A 30 1.68 7.74 15.77
C LYS A 30 1.51 6.50 16.64
N ARG A 31 1.71 6.64 17.95
CA ARG A 31 1.55 5.57 18.94
C ARG A 31 0.13 5.44 19.49
N LYS A 32 -0.77 6.38 19.14
CA LYS A 32 -2.14 6.48 19.66
C LYS A 32 -2.20 6.47 21.21
N SER A 33 -1.23 7.13 21.86
CA SER A 33 -1.10 7.12 23.32
C SER A 33 -1.92 8.25 23.97
N ILE A 34 -3.14 7.94 24.39
CA ILE A 34 -4.00 8.88 25.13
C ILE A 34 -3.35 9.37 26.43
N PRO A 35 -2.72 8.50 27.27
CA PRO A 35 -2.08 8.98 28.51
C PRO A 35 -0.94 9.97 28.28
N ASP A 36 -0.12 9.73 27.25
CA ASP A 36 0.96 10.67 26.91
C ASP A 36 0.39 11.97 26.34
N LEU A 37 -0.70 11.89 25.57
CA LEU A 37 -1.41 13.07 25.07
C LEU A 37 -1.92 13.93 26.22
N ASP A 38 -2.62 13.33 27.19
CA ASP A 38 -3.17 14.05 28.33
C ASP A 38 -2.07 14.74 29.16
N THR A 39 -0.94 14.06 29.36
CA THR A 39 0.23 14.61 30.05
C THR A 39 0.81 15.78 29.26
N PHE A 40 1.04 15.60 27.95
CA PHE A 40 1.60 16.62 27.08
C PHE A 40 0.72 17.87 27.00
N LEU A 41 -0.59 17.71 26.80
CA LEU A 41 -1.54 18.82 26.70
C LEU A 41 -1.60 19.64 27.99
N LYS A 42 -1.54 18.96 29.15
CA LYS A 42 -1.55 19.61 30.46
C LYS A 42 -0.25 20.35 30.75
N ASP A 43 0.90 19.72 30.54
CA ASP A 43 2.20 20.27 30.91
C ASP A 43 2.60 21.47 30.05
N ASN A 44 2.14 21.51 28.80
CA ASN A 44 2.45 22.58 27.85
C ASN A 44 1.31 23.61 27.69
N ALA A 45 0.21 23.46 28.43
CA ALA A 45 -0.95 24.36 28.38
C ALA A 45 -1.45 24.64 26.94
N ILE A 46 -1.59 23.58 26.15
CA ILE A 46 -1.93 23.66 24.72
C ILE A 46 -3.35 24.23 24.54
N LYS A 47 -3.50 25.25 23.67
CA LYS A 47 -4.80 25.77 23.25
C LYS A 47 -5.62 24.66 22.59
N GLU A 48 -6.94 24.66 22.81
CA GLU A 48 -7.86 23.69 22.17
C GLU A 48 -7.48 22.23 22.47
N ALA A 49 -6.97 21.96 23.67
CA ALA A 49 -6.55 20.63 24.11
C ALA A 49 -7.65 19.56 23.92
N ASP A 50 -8.91 19.91 24.16
CA ASP A 50 -10.07 19.03 23.93
C ASP A 50 -10.19 18.58 22.46
N LYS A 51 -9.77 19.42 21.50
CA LYS A 51 -9.77 19.10 20.07
C LYS A 51 -8.73 18.04 19.73
N PHE A 52 -7.54 18.09 20.34
CA PHE A 52 -6.53 17.05 20.17
C PHE A 52 -6.96 15.73 20.81
N SER A 53 -7.53 15.78 22.02
CA SER A 53 -8.08 14.59 22.70
C SER A 53 -9.24 13.97 21.92
N ALA A 54 -10.08 14.78 21.28
CA ALA A 54 -11.12 14.29 20.38
C ALA A 54 -10.51 13.66 19.12
N LEU A 55 -9.55 14.34 18.48
CA LEU A 55 -8.95 13.90 17.21
C LEU A 55 -8.31 12.51 17.30
N ILE A 56 -7.56 12.23 18.36
CA ILE A 56 -6.86 10.95 18.50
C ILE A 56 -7.81 9.75 18.56
N SER A 57 -9.06 10.00 18.98
CA SER A 57 -10.13 9.01 19.20
C SER A 57 -11.21 9.02 18.10
N LEU A 58 -11.03 9.81 17.04
CA LEU A 58 -11.96 9.86 15.91
C LEU A 58 -11.56 8.83 14.85
N ASP A 59 -11.80 7.56 15.20
CA ASP A 59 -11.66 6.41 14.32
C ASP A 59 -12.93 5.53 14.34
N GLY A 60 -13.25 4.90 13.22
CA GLY A 60 -14.46 4.11 13.06
C GLY A 60 -15.07 4.15 11.66
N ASP A 61 -16.37 3.84 11.57
CA ASP A 61 -17.13 3.90 10.33
C ASP A 61 -17.40 5.35 9.87
N ASP A 62 -18.26 5.51 8.86
CA ASP A 62 -18.58 6.83 8.31
C ASP A 62 -19.27 7.78 9.30
N GLN A 63 -19.85 7.27 10.40
CA GLN A 63 -20.43 8.11 11.46
C GLN A 63 -19.39 9.00 12.15
N VAL A 64 -18.10 8.64 12.07
CA VAL A 64 -17.03 9.48 12.67
C VAL A 64 -16.89 10.81 11.93
N LEU A 65 -17.22 10.86 10.64
CA LEU A 65 -17.09 12.05 9.80
C LEU A 65 -18.07 13.13 10.27
N ASP A 66 -19.32 12.75 10.57
CA ASP A 66 -20.33 13.66 11.09
C ASP A 66 -20.00 14.15 12.51
N ARG A 67 -19.44 13.27 13.35
CA ARG A 67 -18.95 13.65 14.68
C ARG A 67 -17.80 14.65 14.56
N ALA A 68 -16.85 14.41 13.66
CA ALA A 68 -15.72 15.28 13.43
C ALA A 68 -16.15 16.68 12.95
N LEU A 69 -17.11 16.77 12.02
CA LEU A 69 -17.64 18.07 11.57
C LEU A 69 -18.22 18.91 12.72
N LYS A 70 -18.85 18.27 13.71
CA LYS A 70 -19.36 18.95 14.91
C LYS A 70 -18.24 19.40 15.83
N VAL A 71 -17.24 18.53 16.06
CA VAL A 71 -16.10 18.81 16.95
C VAL A 71 -15.25 19.97 16.42
N PHE A 72 -15.04 20.03 15.10
CA PHE A 72 -14.14 20.98 14.46
C PHE A 72 -14.85 22.08 13.67
N ALA A 73 -16.12 22.39 13.98
CA ALA A 73 -16.92 23.37 13.24
C ALA A 73 -16.24 24.75 13.12
N ASP A 74 -15.46 25.14 14.15
CA ASP A 74 -14.74 26.41 14.21
C ASP A 74 -13.36 26.39 13.53
N PHE A 75 -13.00 25.29 12.86
CA PHE A 75 -11.70 25.09 12.19
C PHE A 75 -11.89 24.85 10.68
N PRO A 76 -12.01 25.90 9.85
CA PRO A 76 -12.36 25.77 8.43
C PRO A 76 -11.44 24.85 7.62
N LYS A 77 -10.12 24.93 7.85
CA LYS A 77 -9.13 24.06 7.17
C LYS A 77 -9.27 22.58 7.59
N VAL A 78 -9.60 22.32 8.86
CA VAL A 78 -9.87 20.96 9.34
C VAL A 78 -11.15 20.43 8.71
N VAL A 79 -12.21 21.25 8.66
CA VAL A 79 -13.48 20.93 8.01
C VAL A 79 -13.30 20.64 6.51
N GLU A 80 -12.45 21.38 5.81
CA GLU A 80 -12.11 21.10 4.41
C GLU A 80 -11.50 19.70 4.24
N ALA A 81 -10.51 19.36 5.08
CA ALA A 81 -9.86 18.06 5.06
C ALA A 81 -10.81 16.89 5.41
N ILE A 82 -11.77 17.10 6.31
CA ILE A 82 -12.84 16.14 6.62
C ILE A 82 -13.80 15.99 5.43
N ASN A 83 -14.16 17.09 4.77
CA ASN A 83 -15.04 17.06 3.59
C ASN A 83 -14.42 16.27 2.43
N ASP A 84 -13.10 16.26 2.29
CA ASP A 84 -12.44 15.40 1.30
C ASP A 84 -12.62 13.91 1.60
N LEU A 85 -12.58 13.51 2.88
CA LEU A 85 -12.91 12.14 3.29
C LEU A 85 -14.39 11.81 3.05
N ILE A 86 -15.30 12.76 3.27
CA ILE A 86 -16.74 12.60 2.98
C ILE A 86 -16.97 12.41 1.47
N LYS A 87 -16.29 13.17 0.61
CA LYS A 87 -16.34 12.99 -0.85
C LYS A 87 -15.88 11.58 -1.24
N LEU A 88 -14.78 11.09 -0.66
CA LEU A 88 -14.29 9.73 -0.90
C LEU A 88 -15.27 8.67 -0.40
N ASN A 89 -15.86 8.86 0.78
CA ASN A 89 -16.89 7.95 1.30
C ASN A 89 -18.02 7.78 0.28
N LYS A 90 -18.52 8.90 -0.26
CA LYS A 90 -19.59 8.90 -1.29
C LYS A 90 -19.18 8.17 -2.56
N VAL A 91 -17.92 8.29 -3.00
CA VAL A 91 -17.42 7.61 -4.20
C VAL A 91 -17.38 6.10 -4.03
N PHE A 92 -17.03 5.61 -2.83
CA PHE A 92 -16.89 4.16 -2.57
C PHE A 92 -18.15 3.51 -1.98
N ASN A 93 -19.11 4.30 -1.51
CA ASN A 93 -20.37 3.78 -0.98
C ASN A 93 -21.08 2.92 -2.03
N GLY A 94 -21.46 1.70 -1.66
CA GLY A 94 -22.10 0.73 -2.56
C GLY A 94 -21.15 -0.07 -3.47
N ASN A 95 -19.84 0.19 -3.47
CA ASN A 95 -18.87 -0.51 -4.33
C ASN A 95 -18.27 -1.79 -3.70
N GLY A 96 -18.88 -2.33 -2.64
CA GLY A 96 -18.39 -3.53 -1.96
C GLY A 96 -17.07 -3.35 -1.19
N VAL A 97 -16.63 -2.10 -0.99
CA VAL A 97 -15.45 -1.77 -0.19
C VAL A 97 -15.90 -1.36 1.22
N ASN A 98 -15.41 -2.06 2.23
CA ASN A 98 -15.63 -1.64 3.62
C ASN A 98 -14.62 -0.55 3.99
N LEU A 99 -15.12 0.67 4.21
CA LEU A 99 -14.31 1.81 4.60
C LEU A 99 -14.35 2.01 6.12
N MET A 100 -13.16 2.28 6.66
CA MET A 100 -12.95 2.73 8.02
C MET A 100 -12.16 4.02 7.94
N PHE A 101 -12.44 4.97 8.81
CA PHE A 101 -11.77 6.25 8.88
C PHE A 101 -10.93 6.32 10.16
N ASP A 102 -9.73 6.90 10.06
CA ASP A 102 -8.89 7.29 11.19
C ASP A 102 -8.43 8.74 10.95
N LEU A 103 -9.10 9.68 11.62
CA LEU A 103 -8.83 11.11 11.45
C LEU A 103 -7.58 11.56 12.22
N GLY A 104 -7.16 10.77 13.21
CA GLY A 104 -5.91 10.97 13.93
C GLY A 104 -4.70 10.33 13.24
N GLU A 105 -4.84 9.88 11.99
CA GLU A 105 -3.73 9.29 11.25
C GLU A 105 -2.68 10.35 10.89
N VAL A 106 -1.44 10.08 11.28
CA VAL A 106 -0.26 10.95 11.11
C VAL A 106 0.98 10.19 10.60
N LYS A 107 0.88 8.87 10.39
CA LYS A 107 1.98 7.95 10.02
C LYS A 107 2.44 8.08 8.58
N ALA A 108 1.83 8.96 7.83
CA ALA A 108 2.29 9.26 6.51
C ALA A 108 3.75 9.73 6.59
N TYR A 109 4.64 9.12 5.82
CA TYR A 109 6.00 9.64 5.60
C TYR A 109 5.95 11.16 5.46
N GLU A 110 6.97 11.88 5.94
CA GLU A 110 6.96 13.36 6.06
C GLU A 110 6.59 14.12 4.78
N TYR A 111 6.59 13.46 3.61
CA TYR A 111 6.17 14.01 2.33
C TYR A 111 4.64 13.98 2.04
N HIS A 112 3.83 13.34 2.86
CA HIS A 112 2.38 13.26 2.70
C HIS A 112 1.65 14.39 3.45
N ASN A 113 0.89 15.20 2.72
CA ASN A 113 0.23 16.40 3.22
C ASN A 113 -1.29 16.40 2.95
N GLY A 114 -1.92 15.23 2.89
CA GLY A 114 -3.34 15.11 2.57
C GLY A 114 -3.89 13.71 2.83
N ILE A 115 -4.82 13.27 1.98
CA ILE A 115 -5.44 11.95 2.07
C ILE A 115 -4.39 10.84 2.06
N VAL A 116 -4.56 9.90 2.98
CA VAL A 116 -3.78 8.66 3.09
C VAL A 116 -4.71 7.48 3.30
N PHE A 117 -4.25 6.29 2.93
CA PHE A 117 -5.00 5.08 3.09
C PHE A 117 -4.12 3.86 3.32
N ALA A 118 -4.69 2.87 3.98
CA ALA A 118 -4.14 1.53 4.12
C ALA A 118 -5.23 0.48 3.94
N ALA A 119 -4.95 -0.56 3.18
CA ALA A 119 -5.79 -1.72 2.98
C ALA A 119 -5.28 -2.89 3.84
N TYR A 120 -6.19 -3.58 4.51
CA TYR A 120 -5.86 -4.67 5.43
C TYR A 120 -6.57 -5.95 5.02
N HIS A 121 -5.95 -7.08 5.34
CA HIS A 121 -6.55 -8.40 5.17
C HIS A 121 -6.58 -9.10 6.54
N PRO A 122 -7.68 -9.79 6.93
CA PRO A 122 -7.80 -10.41 8.26
C PRO A 122 -6.66 -11.38 8.61
N SER A 123 -6.13 -12.08 7.61
CA SER A 123 -5.02 -13.03 7.77
C SER A 123 -3.63 -12.42 7.57
N TYR A 124 -3.50 -11.09 7.48
CA TYR A 124 -2.23 -10.40 7.29
C TYR A 124 -2.05 -9.31 8.34
N SER A 125 -0.99 -9.39 9.14
CA SER A 125 -0.75 -8.49 10.28
C SER A 125 -0.30 -7.08 9.88
N LYS A 126 0.02 -6.86 8.60
CA LYS A 126 0.47 -5.58 8.06
C LYS A 126 -0.55 -5.03 7.07
N ALA A 127 -0.42 -3.74 6.77
CA ALA A 127 -1.11 -3.16 5.62
C ALA A 127 -0.67 -3.91 4.36
N LEU A 128 -1.64 -4.43 3.62
CA LEU A 128 -1.43 -5.12 2.34
C LEU A 128 -1.10 -4.12 1.23
N ALA A 129 -1.77 -2.97 1.29
CA ALA A 129 -1.50 -1.82 0.45
C ALA A 129 -1.53 -0.56 1.29
N GLN A 130 -0.73 0.42 0.90
CA GLN A 130 -0.73 1.75 1.52
C GLN A 130 -0.41 2.81 0.48
N GLY A 131 -1.03 3.97 0.62
CA GLY A 131 -0.89 5.05 -0.35
C GLY A 131 -1.48 6.36 0.14
N GLY A 132 -1.48 7.34 -0.74
CA GLY A 132 -1.99 8.67 -0.42
C GLY A 132 -1.51 9.74 -1.39
N ARG A 133 -1.82 11.00 -1.06
CA ARG A 133 -1.33 12.19 -1.76
C ARG A 133 0.07 12.56 -1.25
N TYR A 134 1.02 12.82 -2.14
CA TYR A 134 2.43 13.07 -1.80
C TYR A 134 3.02 14.30 -2.51
N ASN A 135 2.25 15.39 -2.55
CA ASN A 135 2.69 16.65 -3.15
C ASN A 135 3.97 17.21 -2.51
N GLY A 136 4.24 16.88 -1.23
CA GLY A 136 5.41 17.36 -0.50
C GLY A 136 6.74 16.93 -1.11
N LEU A 137 6.79 15.78 -1.80
CA LEU A 137 8.02 15.31 -2.45
C LEU A 137 8.38 16.17 -3.67
N SER A 138 7.41 16.54 -4.50
CA SER A 138 7.71 17.40 -5.65
C SER A 138 8.01 18.83 -5.18
N GLN A 139 7.32 19.29 -4.12
CA GLN A 139 7.55 20.61 -3.54
C GLN A 139 8.97 20.77 -2.96
N SER A 140 9.53 19.75 -2.32
CA SER A 140 10.92 19.78 -1.86
C SER A 140 11.95 19.81 -3.00
N LEU A 141 11.53 19.42 -4.21
CA LEU A 141 12.32 19.49 -5.44
C LEU A 141 12.04 20.77 -6.25
N GLY A 142 11.29 21.73 -5.70
CA GLY A 142 10.99 23.01 -6.34
C GLY A 142 9.86 22.99 -7.37
N VAL A 143 9.14 21.87 -7.51
CA VAL A 143 8.03 21.72 -8.46
C VAL A 143 6.75 21.36 -7.71
N SER A 144 5.78 22.29 -7.66
CA SER A 144 4.46 21.94 -7.12
C SER A 144 3.66 21.18 -8.17
N ARG A 145 3.48 19.86 -7.98
CA ARG A 145 2.64 19.03 -8.84
C ARG A 145 1.82 18.09 -7.98
N ASP A 146 0.53 18.01 -8.27
CA ASP A 146 -0.35 17.04 -7.63
C ASP A 146 0.10 15.61 -7.95
N ALA A 147 0.26 14.81 -6.90
CA ALA A 147 0.68 13.42 -7.02
C ALA A 147 -0.02 12.53 -5.99
N THR A 148 -0.49 11.37 -6.43
CA THR A 148 -1.04 10.32 -5.59
C THR A 148 -0.70 8.96 -6.15
N GLY A 149 -0.70 7.94 -5.30
CA GLY A 149 -0.26 6.60 -5.64
C GLY A 149 -0.26 5.69 -4.43
N PHE A 150 0.12 4.43 -4.65
CA PHE A 150 0.14 3.41 -3.62
C PHE A 150 1.23 2.38 -3.87
N SER A 151 1.53 1.61 -2.84
CA SER A 151 2.38 0.43 -2.86
C SER A 151 1.58 -0.77 -2.35
N PHE A 152 2.00 -1.97 -2.76
CA PHE A 152 1.31 -3.21 -2.44
C PHE A 152 2.34 -4.33 -2.17
N ASP A 153 2.11 -5.16 -1.15
CA ASP A 153 2.97 -6.31 -0.86
C ASP A 153 2.66 -7.53 -1.75
N LEU A 154 3.43 -7.69 -2.83
CA LEU A 154 3.29 -8.79 -3.77
C LEU A 154 3.56 -10.17 -3.15
N LYS A 155 4.35 -10.27 -2.07
CA LYS A 155 4.64 -11.56 -1.43
C LYS A 155 3.38 -12.18 -0.87
N PHE A 156 2.50 -11.37 -0.31
CA PHE A 156 1.19 -11.83 0.17
C PHE A 156 0.35 -12.40 -0.98
N LEU A 157 0.30 -11.75 -2.16
CA LEU A 157 -0.45 -12.26 -3.31
C LEU A 157 0.09 -13.60 -3.80
N ILE A 158 1.42 -13.72 -3.93
CA ILE A 158 2.06 -14.95 -4.39
C ILE A 158 1.78 -16.12 -3.43
N GLN A 159 1.79 -15.85 -2.12
CA GLN A 159 1.53 -16.89 -1.10
C GLN A 159 0.06 -17.31 -1.03
N ASN A 160 -0.87 -16.42 -1.38
CA ASN A 160 -2.32 -16.68 -1.33
C ASN A 160 -2.91 -17.03 -2.70
N GLN A 161 -2.10 -17.00 -3.76
CA GLN A 161 -2.48 -17.52 -5.06
C GLN A 161 -2.84 -19.01 -4.91
N LYS A 162 -4.01 -19.40 -5.44
CA LYS A 162 -4.29 -20.82 -5.66
C LYS A 162 -3.16 -21.36 -6.53
N SER A 163 -2.41 -22.33 -6.03
CA SER A 163 -1.35 -22.98 -6.79
C SER A 163 -1.98 -23.67 -7.98
N ASN A 164 -2.11 -22.96 -9.09
CA ASN A 164 -2.04 -23.57 -10.39
C ASN A 164 -0.59 -23.99 -10.48
N SER A 165 -0.28 -25.22 -10.04
CA SER A 165 1.00 -25.81 -10.33
C SER A 165 1.12 -25.77 -11.84
N ILE A 166 1.89 -24.82 -12.36
CA ILE A 166 2.43 -24.94 -13.70
C ILE A 166 3.43 -26.07 -13.54
N LYS A 167 2.94 -27.32 -13.60
CA LYS A 167 3.79 -28.47 -13.83
C LYS A 167 4.30 -28.33 -15.25
N SER A 168 5.23 -27.39 -15.48
CA SER A 168 6.02 -27.41 -16.69
C SER A 168 6.89 -28.64 -16.57
N LYS A 169 6.53 -29.70 -17.30
CA LYS A 169 7.39 -30.88 -17.48
C LYS A 169 8.76 -30.35 -17.91
N VAL A 170 9.80 -30.68 -17.16
CA VAL A 170 11.17 -30.42 -17.59
C VAL A 170 11.50 -31.46 -18.65
N LEU A 171 11.73 -31.00 -19.88
CA LEU A 171 12.11 -31.84 -21.00
C LEU A 171 13.63 -31.92 -21.07
N ASN A 172 14.18 -33.11 -20.95
CA ASN A 172 15.60 -33.35 -21.12
C ASN A 172 15.90 -33.62 -22.61
N VAL A 173 16.77 -32.82 -23.21
CA VAL A 173 17.13 -32.90 -24.63
C VAL A 173 18.64 -33.11 -24.79
N PRO A 174 19.11 -33.75 -25.87
CA PRO A 174 20.53 -33.95 -26.05
C PRO A 174 21.26 -32.62 -26.31
N THR A 175 22.55 -32.60 -26.04
CA THR A 175 23.44 -31.52 -26.50
C THR A 175 23.96 -31.84 -27.89
N SER A 176 23.73 -30.97 -28.88
CA SER A 176 24.21 -31.14 -30.25
C SER A 176 24.33 -29.79 -30.97
N ASP A 177 25.18 -29.75 -31.99
CA ASP A 177 25.30 -28.59 -32.88
C ASP A 177 24.25 -28.55 -34.00
N ASP A 178 23.39 -29.57 -34.10
CA ASP A 178 22.28 -29.66 -35.06
C ASP A 178 21.40 -28.39 -35.04
N PRO A 179 21.37 -27.58 -36.13
CA PRO A 179 20.53 -26.39 -36.21
C PRO A 179 19.03 -26.67 -36.07
N GLU A 180 18.56 -27.85 -36.51
CA GLU A 180 17.15 -28.25 -36.39
C GLU A 180 16.78 -28.51 -34.92
N LEU A 181 17.70 -29.12 -34.15
CA LEU A 181 17.52 -29.32 -32.71
C LEU A 181 17.45 -27.96 -32.00
N LYS A 182 18.35 -27.03 -32.34
CA LYS A 182 18.36 -25.68 -31.75
C LYS A 182 17.05 -24.93 -32.03
N ALA A 183 16.52 -25.04 -33.25
CA ALA A 183 15.22 -24.47 -33.60
C ALA A 183 14.06 -25.12 -32.81
N PHE A 184 14.05 -26.45 -32.70
CA PHE A 184 13.04 -27.18 -31.96
C PHE A 184 13.06 -26.87 -30.45
N ILE A 185 14.24 -26.76 -29.84
CA ILE A 185 14.40 -26.34 -28.43
C ILE A 185 13.82 -24.94 -28.21
N ASN A 186 14.04 -24.01 -29.14
CA ASN A 186 13.49 -22.66 -29.04
C ASN A 186 11.97 -22.66 -29.13
N ASP A 187 11.39 -23.44 -30.04
CA ASP A 187 9.94 -23.62 -30.15
C ASP A 187 9.32 -24.19 -28.85
N LEU A 188 9.92 -25.24 -28.29
CA LEU A 188 9.50 -25.79 -26.99
C LEU A 188 9.55 -24.75 -25.87
N ARG A 189 10.60 -23.92 -25.82
CA ARG A 189 10.71 -22.83 -24.82
C ARG A 189 9.66 -21.74 -25.05
N LEU A 190 9.35 -21.39 -26.29
CA LEU A 190 8.29 -20.43 -26.62
C LEU A 190 6.90 -20.95 -26.23
N GLN A 191 6.69 -22.27 -26.26
CA GLN A 191 5.47 -22.92 -25.77
C GLN A 191 5.40 -23.05 -24.24
N GLY A 192 6.42 -22.60 -23.50
CA GLY A 192 6.44 -22.60 -22.03
C GLY A 192 6.98 -23.89 -21.38
N PHE A 193 7.57 -24.80 -22.16
CA PHE A 193 8.29 -25.94 -21.59
C PHE A 193 9.64 -25.48 -20.98
N ILE A 194 10.02 -26.11 -19.86
CA ILE A 194 11.36 -25.98 -19.32
C ILE A 194 12.23 -27.02 -20.04
N VAL A 195 13.24 -26.58 -20.78
CA VAL A 195 14.12 -27.48 -21.55
C VAL A 195 15.51 -27.52 -20.92
N SER A 196 15.89 -28.68 -20.40
CA SER A 196 17.23 -29.00 -19.87
C SER A 196 18.06 -29.68 -20.95
N GLN A 197 19.31 -29.25 -21.12
CA GLN A 197 20.24 -29.92 -22.03
C GLN A 197 21.10 -30.92 -21.26
N ASP A 198 21.16 -32.14 -21.76
CA ASP A 198 21.95 -33.21 -21.19
C ASP A 198 23.39 -33.15 -21.72
N PHE A 199 24.31 -32.76 -20.85
CA PHE A 199 25.75 -32.75 -21.11
C PHE A 199 26.44 -34.06 -20.72
N THR A 200 25.74 -34.95 -20.03
CA THR A 200 26.26 -36.22 -19.52
C THR A 200 26.01 -37.39 -20.48
N ASN A 201 25.30 -37.15 -21.58
CA ASN A 201 24.80 -38.18 -22.49
C ASN A 201 24.02 -39.27 -21.73
N SER A 202 23.20 -38.87 -20.76
CA SER A 202 22.28 -39.80 -20.15
C SER A 202 21.27 -40.26 -21.21
N ASN A 203 20.95 -41.55 -21.24
CA ASN A 203 19.96 -42.08 -22.18
C ASN A 203 18.51 -41.64 -21.83
N ASN A 204 18.34 -40.73 -20.88
CA ASN A 204 17.06 -40.24 -20.40
C ASN A 204 16.66 -38.95 -21.12
N LEU A 205 16.35 -39.05 -22.41
CA LEU A 205 15.94 -37.92 -23.24
C LEU A 205 14.42 -37.95 -23.49
N ASP A 206 13.76 -36.79 -23.42
CA ASP A 206 12.34 -36.58 -23.73
C ASP A 206 12.08 -36.30 -25.22
N VAL A 207 13.12 -36.29 -26.06
CA VAL A 207 13.01 -36.03 -27.51
C VAL A 207 13.70 -37.13 -28.32
N LYS A 208 13.22 -37.36 -29.53
CA LYS A 208 13.78 -38.30 -30.51
C LYS A 208 13.74 -37.68 -31.90
N LYS A 209 14.61 -38.18 -32.80
CA LYS A 209 14.54 -37.84 -34.23
C LYS A 209 13.68 -38.89 -34.93
N VAL A 210 12.58 -38.47 -35.55
CA VAL A 210 11.64 -39.31 -36.33
C VAL A 210 11.62 -38.76 -37.75
N ASP A 211 11.92 -39.60 -38.74
CA ASP A 211 11.98 -39.21 -40.16
C ASP A 211 12.83 -37.94 -40.42
N GLY A 212 13.94 -37.83 -39.70
CA GLY A 212 14.85 -36.69 -39.82
C GLY A 212 14.40 -35.42 -39.10
N LYS A 213 13.28 -35.42 -38.37
CA LYS A 213 12.80 -34.26 -37.59
C LYS A 213 12.78 -34.55 -36.09
N TRP A 214 13.07 -33.54 -35.29
CA TRP A 214 12.98 -33.65 -33.83
C TRP A 214 11.52 -33.61 -33.36
N ALA A 215 11.16 -34.52 -32.47
CA ALA A 215 9.83 -34.63 -31.87
C ALA A 215 9.94 -35.04 -30.39
N LEU A 216 8.90 -34.73 -29.60
CA LEU A 216 8.77 -35.25 -28.24
C LEU A 216 8.61 -36.78 -28.27
N LYS A 217 9.17 -37.46 -27.28
CA LYS A 217 8.81 -38.86 -26.99
C LYS A 217 7.46 -38.87 -26.30
N ASP A 218 6.62 -39.83 -26.71
CA ASP A 218 5.34 -40.13 -26.07
C ASP A 218 5.54 -40.54 -24.60
#